data_AF-A0A920NL91-F1
#
_entry.id   AF-A0A920NL91-F1
#
_cell.length_a   1.000
_cell.length_b   1.000
_cell.length_c   1.000
_cell.angle_alpha   90.00
_cell.angle_beta   90.00
_cell.angle_gamma   90.00
#
_symmetry.space_group_name_H-M   'P 1'
#
loop_
_entity.id
_entity.type
_entity.pdbx_description
1 polymer ?
#
loop_
_entity_poly.entity_id
_entity_poly.type
_entity_poly.pdbx_seq_one_letter_code
_entity_poly.pdbx_strand_id
1 'polypeptide(L)'
;MVLVIGLIYVFVVVIANLFVYQLGFSEFLIPVAVAAMLLTILFDARIGFMGTTSIVLLVGIMIGNNLEFIVTGLFTSSVAIYTVRRIRTRSKFITAIFALAGASLISVFGHGLYMGHELNTMGIDLTFLIVNSIFAPIITYGFIIILEVSFGITTDLALIELLDFNHPLLKRLQQEANGTFNHSVVVGNLAEACADAIKARSLLCRVGAYYHDLGKMERPEYYIENQFMGENKHDH
;
A
#
# COMPACT_ATOMS: atom_id res chain seq x y z
N MET A 1 -15.34 -1.32 -0.73
CA MET A 1 -14.47 -0.16 -0.99
C MET A 1 -14.82 1.05 -0.11
N VAL A 2 -16.02 1.65 -0.20
CA VAL A 2 -16.42 2.78 0.68
C VAL A 2 -16.33 2.44 2.17
N LEU A 3 -16.76 1.23 2.57
CA LEU A 3 -16.66 0.76 3.96
C LEU A 3 -15.21 0.79 4.49
N VAL A 4 -14.22 0.40 3.68
CA VAL A 4 -12.80 0.39 4.09
C VAL A 4 -12.29 1.81 4.33
N ILE A 5 -12.66 2.76 3.47
CA ILE A 5 -12.35 4.18 3.67
C ILE A 5 -13.00 4.67 4.97
N GLY A 6 -14.27 4.34 5.20
CA GLY A 6 -14.98 4.67 6.44
C GLY A 6 -14.29 4.11 7.68
N LEU A 7 -13.84 2.85 7.64
CA LEU A 7 -13.11 2.22 8.74
C LEU A 7 -11.76 2.91 9.02
N ILE A 8 -11.03 3.33 7.99
CA ILE A 8 -9.79 4.09 8.15
C ILE A 8 -10.06 5.45 8.80
N TYR A 9 -11.13 6.14 8.41
CA TYR A 9 -11.53 7.40 9.04
C TYR A 9 -11.88 7.19 10.52
N VAL A 10 -12.74 6.22 10.81
CA VAL A 10 -13.15 5.91 12.18
C VAL A 10 -11.93 5.55 13.03
N PHE A 11 -11.00 4.74 12.50
CA PHE A 11 -9.76 4.40 13.17
C PHE A 11 -8.97 5.65 13.60
N VAL A 12 -8.70 6.58 12.67
CA VAL A 12 -7.92 7.78 13.01
C VAL A 12 -8.66 8.66 14.02
N VAL A 13 -9.97 8.85 13.84
CA VAL A 13 -10.79 9.70 14.73
C VAL A 13 -10.87 9.13 16.14
N VAL A 14 -11.06 7.82 16.28
CA VAL A 14 -11.08 7.14 17.58
C VAL A 14 -9.73 7.23 18.26
N ILE A 15 -8.63 6.99 17.52
CA ILE A 15 -7.28 7.11 18.09
C ILE A 15 -6.97 8.56 18.47
N ALA A 16 -7.39 9.53 17.67
CA ALA A 16 -7.25 10.96 18.00
C ALA A 16 -7.97 11.30 19.31
N ASN A 17 -9.22 10.84 19.47
CA ASN A 17 -9.97 11.05 20.71
C ASN A 17 -9.30 10.38 21.91
N LEU A 18 -8.89 9.13 21.76
CA LEU A 18 -8.21 8.36 22.80
C LEU A 18 -6.91 9.04 23.25
N PHE A 19 -6.04 9.41 22.30
CA PHE A 19 -4.73 9.96 22.63
C PHE A 19 -4.83 11.36 23.23
N VAL A 20 -5.61 12.26 22.63
CA VAL A 20 -5.65 13.67 23.06
C VAL A 20 -6.55 13.86 24.28
N TYR A 21 -7.77 13.33 24.27
CA TYR A 21 -8.76 13.63 25.31
C TYR A 21 -8.78 12.63 26.46
N GLN A 22 -8.54 11.35 26.20
CA GLN A 22 -8.62 10.32 27.25
C GLN A 22 -7.27 10.09 27.94
N LEU A 23 -6.17 10.12 27.18
CA LEU A 23 -4.83 9.85 27.69
C LEU A 23 -3.96 11.10 27.88
N GLY A 24 -4.32 12.24 27.28
CA GLY A 24 -3.55 13.48 27.38
C GLY A 24 -2.17 13.42 26.71
N PHE A 25 -2.00 12.57 25.70
CA PHE A 25 -0.80 12.53 24.86
C PHE A 25 -0.80 13.65 23.83
N SER A 26 0.39 13.99 23.34
CA SER A 26 0.56 14.95 22.24
C SER A 26 -0.21 14.51 21.00
N GLU A 27 -0.87 15.47 20.35
CA GLU A 27 -1.57 15.34 19.09
C GLU A 27 -0.68 14.82 17.95
N PHE A 28 0.64 15.01 18.05
CA PHE A 28 1.59 14.51 17.06
C PHE A 28 1.76 12.98 17.08
N LEU A 29 1.25 12.30 18.11
CA LEU A 29 1.18 10.83 18.15
C LEU A 29 0.01 10.27 17.33
N ILE A 30 -0.94 11.09 16.89
CA ILE A 30 -2.08 10.64 16.08
C ILE A 30 -1.58 10.06 14.75
N PRO A 31 -1.93 8.81 14.39
CA PRO A 31 -1.32 8.08 13.30
C PRO A 31 -1.90 8.46 11.91
N VAL A 32 -1.93 9.75 11.57
CA VAL A 32 -2.53 10.20 10.29
C VAL A 32 -1.75 9.70 9.08
N ALA A 33 -0.43 9.50 9.23
CA ALA A 33 0.41 8.87 8.22
C ALA A 33 -0.01 7.42 7.90
N VAL A 34 -0.57 6.67 8.87
CA VAL A 34 -1.12 5.32 8.63
C VAL A 34 -2.28 5.41 7.63
N ALA A 35 -3.21 6.34 7.84
CA ALA A 35 -4.32 6.54 6.90
C ALA A 35 -3.83 6.95 5.51
N ALA A 36 -2.83 7.84 5.44
CA ALA A 36 -2.20 8.26 4.19
C ALA A 36 -1.63 7.08 3.41
N MET A 37 -0.90 6.20 4.09
CA MET A 37 -0.28 5.04 3.47
C MET A 37 -1.33 3.99 3.08
N LEU A 38 -2.29 3.68 3.96
CA LEU A 38 -3.36 2.71 3.68
C LEU A 38 -4.22 3.13 2.49
N LEU A 39 -4.71 4.38 2.47
CA LEU A 39 -5.53 4.88 1.38
C LEU A 39 -4.76 4.89 0.05
N THR A 40 -3.46 5.16 0.09
CA THR A 40 -2.60 5.15 -1.10
C THR A 40 -2.36 3.74 -1.64
N ILE A 41 -2.06 2.78 -0.74
CA ILE A 41 -1.68 1.41 -1.14
C ILE A 41 -2.91 0.59 -1.56
N LEU A 42 -4.03 0.76 -0.88
CA LEU A 42 -5.27 0.00 -1.17
C LEU A 42 -6.04 0.55 -2.37
N PHE A 43 -5.84 1.84 -2.70
CA PHE A 43 -6.55 2.51 -3.78
C PHE A 43 -5.56 3.17 -4.74
N ASP A 44 -5.29 4.46 -4.53
CA ASP A 44 -4.31 5.22 -5.30
C ASP A 44 -3.90 6.50 -4.56
N ALA A 45 -2.86 7.18 -5.06
CA ALA A 45 -2.33 8.40 -4.45
C ALA A 45 -3.32 9.59 -4.44
N ARG A 46 -4.30 9.64 -5.36
CA ARG A 46 -5.31 10.70 -5.39
C ARG A 46 -6.29 10.52 -4.24
N ILE A 47 -6.80 9.29 -4.05
CA ILE A 47 -7.65 8.93 -2.92
C ILE A 47 -6.89 9.10 -1.60
N GLY A 48 -5.62 8.67 -1.56
CA GLY A 48 -4.73 8.90 -0.41
C GLY A 48 -4.63 10.37 -0.03
N PHE A 49 -4.33 11.25 -1.00
CA PHE A 49 -4.19 12.68 -0.75
C PHE A 49 -5.50 13.34 -0.32
N MET A 50 -6.58 13.13 -1.07
CA MET A 50 -7.90 13.73 -0.78
C MET A 50 -8.44 13.23 0.56
N GLY A 51 -8.35 11.93 0.80
CA GLY A 51 -8.83 11.29 2.02
C GLY A 51 -8.06 11.77 3.24
N THR A 52 -6.73 11.75 3.18
CA THR A 52 -5.92 12.19 4.33
C THR A 52 -6.02 13.68 4.59
N THR A 53 -6.10 14.52 3.54
CA THR A 53 -6.36 15.96 3.74
C THR A 53 -7.65 16.19 4.51
N SER A 54 -8.72 15.48 4.14
CA SER A 54 -10.00 15.55 4.83
C SER A 54 -9.91 15.07 6.28
N ILE A 55 -9.18 13.97 6.55
CA ILE A 55 -8.93 13.45 7.90
C ILE A 55 -8.14 14.47 8.75
N VAL A 56 -7.05 15.03 8.21
CA VAL A 56 -6.21 16.01 8.94
C VAL A 56 -7.03 17.24 9.31
N LEU A 57 -7.82 17.77 8.38
CA LEU A 57 -8.69 18.92 8.66
C LEU A 57 -9.74 18.60 9.71
N LEU A 58 -10.40 17.44 9.61
CA LEU A 58 -11.41 17.01 10.57
C LEU A 58 -10.81 16.84 11.97
N VAL A 59 -9.68 16.15 12.10
CA VAL A 59 -9.00 15.95 13.38
C VAL A 59 -8.47 17.27 13.93
N GLY A 60 -7.89 18.12 13.08
CA GLY A 60 -7.38 19.44 13.46
C GLY A 60 -8.47 20.34 14.05
N ILE A 61 -9.67 20.32 13.47
CA ILE A 61 -10.85 21.01 14.03
C ILE A 61 -11.25 20.37 15.35
N MET A 62 -11.33 19.02 15.42
CA MET A 62 -11.72 18.30 16.63
C MET A 62 -10.84 18.65 17.82
N ILE A 63 -9.52 18.76 17.64
CA ILE A 63 -8.56 19.07 18.72
C ILE A 63 -8.43 20.57 19.03
N GLY A 64 -9.38 21.41 18.58
CA GLY A 64 -9.42 22.84 18.90
C GLY A 64 -8.81 23.76 17.84
N ASN A 65 -8.91 23.40 16.55
CA ASN A 65 -8.37 24.16 15.41
C ASN A 65 -6.83 24.32 15.45
N ASN A 66 -6.13 23.26 15.84
CA ASN A 66 -4.67 23.27 15.97
C ASN A 66 -3.99 23.33 14.58
N LEU A 67 -3.47 24.51 14.23
CA LEU A 67 -2.82 24.76 12.93
C LEU A 67 -1.49 24.02 12.78
N GLU A 68 -0.72 23.87 13.87
CA GLU A 68 0.57 23.18 13.85
C GLU A 68 0.41 21.70 13.51
N PHE A 69 -0.61 21.06 14.09
CA PHE A 69 -1.03 19.71 13.73
C PHE A 69 -1.49 19.63 12.27
N ILE A 70 -2.31 20.56 11.79
CA ILE A 70 -2.80 20.53 10.41
C ILE A 70 -1.65 20.62 9.41
N VAL A 71 -0.74 21.59 9.59
CA VAL A 71 0.42 21.78 8.71
C VAL A 71 1.33 20.54 8.75
N THR A 72 1.64 20.05 9.95
CA THR A 72 2.51 18.88 10.12
C THR A 72 1.88 17.61 9.57
N GLY A 73 0.58 17.40 9.82
CA GLY A 73 -0.18 16.27 9.32
C GLY A 73 -0.25 16.25 7.80
N LEU A 74 -0.53 17.39 7.16
CA LEU A 74 -0.55 17.48 5.69
C LEU A 74 0.83 17.23 5.07
N PHE A 75 1.89 17.81 5.65
CA PHE A 75 3.25 17.66 5.13
C PHE A 75 3.76 16.23 5.26
N THR A 76 3.71 15.66 6.46
CA THR A 76 4.14 14.28 6.73
C THR A 76 3.33 13.26 5.94
N SER A 77 2.01 13.43 5.84
CA SER A 77 1.15 12.56 5.03
C SER A 77 1.47 12.64 3.54
N SER A 78 1.77 13.83 3.01
CA SER A 78 2.17 14.00 1.60
C SER A 78 3.47 13.24 1.30
N VAL A 79 4.45 13.31 2.21
CA VAL A 79 5.69 12.54 2.12
C VAL A 79 5.43 11.03 2.22
N ALA A 80 4.53 10.60 3.11
CA ALA A 80 4.10 9.21 3.24
C ALA A 80 3.54 8.68 1.91
N ILE A 81 2.56 9.39 1.34
CA ILE A 81 1.89 9.07 0.07
C ILE A 81 2.93 8.97 -1.05
N TYR A 82 3.81 9.96 -1.17
CA TYR A 82 4.84 9.95 -2.21
C TYR A 82 5.79 8.76 -2.09
N THR A 83 6.11 8.35 -0.86
CA THR A 83 7.04 7.24 -0.60
C THR A 83 6.43 5.89 -0.92
N VAL A 84 5.13 5.70 -0.67
CA VAL A 84 4.45 4.40 -0.82
C VAL A 84 3.61 4.23 -2.08
N ARG A 85 3.37 5.27 -2.87
CA ARG A 85 2.56 5.22 -4.11
C ARG A 85 2.97 4.15 -5.14
N ARG A 86 4.19 3.59 -5.02
CA ARG A 86 4.72 2.52 -5.87
C ARG A 86 5.47 1.50 -5.01
N ILE A 87 4.80 1.00 -3.98
CA ILE A 87 5.39 -0.01 -3.08
C ILE A 87 5.36 -1.39 -3.74
N ARG A 88 6.54 -2.00 -3.86
CA ARG A 88 6.71 -3.36 -4.42
C ARG A 88 7.61 -4.24 -3.55
N THR A 89 8.26 -3.68 -2.54
CA THR A 89 9.21 -4.39 -1.68
C THR A 89 9.06 -3.98 -0.24
N ARG A 90 9.40 -4.90 0.68
CA ARG A 90 9.40 -4.63 2.13
C ARG A 90 10.37 -3.50 2.51
N SER A 91 11.48 -3.35 1.78
CA SER A 91 12.47 -2.28 1.99
C SER A 91 11.89 -0.87 1.82
N LYS A 92 10.81 -0.69 1.04
CA LYS A 92 10.15 0.61 0.89
C LYS A 92 9.44 1.08 2.16
N PHE A 93 8.98 0.17 3.02
CA PHE A 93 8.47 0.54 4.35
C PHE A 93 9.58 1.11 5.24
N ILE A 94 10.80 0.58 5.14
CA ILE A 94 11.97 1.13 5.83
C ILE A 94 12.30 2.53 5.29
N THR A 95 12.27 2.72 3.97
CA THR A 95 12.44 4.06 3.38
C THR A 95 11.37 5.05 3.86
N ALA A 96 10.12 4.59 4.05
CA ALA A 96 9.05 5.42 4.59
C ALA A 96 9.34 5.89 6.03
N ILE A 97 9.94 5.05 6.88
CA ILE A 97 10.34 5.46 8.24
C ILE A 97 11.29 6.66 8.19
N PHE A 98 12.36 6.58 7.39
CA PHE A 98 13.34 7.66 7.27
C PHE A 98 12.75 8.92 6.60
N ALA A 99 11.91 8.75 5.58
CA ALA A 99 11.24 9.85 4.91
C ALA A 99 10.28 10.61 5.86
N LEU A 100 9.50 9.88 6.65
CA LEU A 100 8.60 10.44 7.67
C LEU A 100 9.37 11.13 8.79
N ALA A 101 10.46 10.53 9.27
CA ALA A 101 11.30 11.14 10.30
C ALA A 101 11.91 12.48 9.82
N GLY A 102 12.41 12.51 8.58
CA GLY A 102 12.92 13.74 7.97
C GLY A 102 11.83 14.80 7.77
N ALA A 103 10.63 14.38 7.31
CA ALA A 103 9.50 15.28 7.14
C ALA A 103 9.03 15.87 8.48
N SER A 104 9.03 15.06 9.53
CA SER A 104 8.69 15.46 10.89
C SER A 104 9.65 16.50 11.44
N LEU A 105 10.96 16.29 11.25
CA LEU A 105 12.00 17.25 11.62
C LEU A 105 11.80 18.59 10.93
N ILE A 106 11.63 18.58 9.60
CA ILE A 106 11.39 19.80 8.81
C ILE A 106 10.13 20.52 9.30
N SER A 107 9.06 19.78 9.58
CA SER A 107 7.79 20.37 10.01
C SER A 107 7.91 21.03 11.37
N VAL A 108 8.46 20.33 12.37
CA VAL A 108 8.64 20.85 13.74
C VAL A 108 9.50 22.08 13.76
N PHE A 109 10.65 22.04 13.09
CA PHE A 109 11.51 23.22 13.01
C PHE A 109 10.86 24.35 12.21
N GLY A 110 10.10 24.04 11.17
CA GLY A 110 9.39 25.03 10.36
C GLY A 110 8.38 25.84 11.18
N HIS A 111 7.44 25.18 11.85
CA HIS A 111 6.43 25.89 12.65
C HIS A 111 6.97 26.37 13.99
N GLY A 112 7.86 25.62 14.65
CA GLY A 112 8.44 26.00 15.93
C GLY A 112 9.27 27.29 15.85
N LEU A 113 10.05 27.48 14.77
CA LEU A 113 10.77 28.75 14.54
C LEU A 113 9.83 29.91 14.22
N TYR A 114 8.74 29.64 13.50
CA TYR A 114 7.74 30.66 13.16
C TYR A 114 6.95 31.15 14.39
N MET A 115 6.57 30.22 15.28
CA MET A 115 5.82 30.53 16.50
C MET A 115 6.71 30.97 17.67
N GLY A 116 8.04 30.82 17.56
CA GLY A 116 8.98 31.17 18.62
C GLY A 116 8.98 30.18 19.79
N HIS A 117 8.75 28.90 19.51
CA HIS A 117 8.78 27.84 20.52
C HIS A 117 10.18 27.62 21.09
N GLU A 118 10.25 27.23 22.36
CA GLU A 118 11.51 26.84 22.98
C GLU A 118 12.02 25.51 22.39
N LEU A 119 13.34 25.33 22.33
CA LEU A 119 13.93 24.10 21.80
C LEU A 119 13.47 22.84 22.56
N ASN A 120 13.13 22.97 23.84
CA ASN A 120 12.65 21.86 24.65
C ASN A 120 11.26 21.39 24.21
N THR A 121 10.33 22.30 23.94
CA THR A 121 8.97 21.93 23.48
C THR A 121 9.02 21.29 22.10
N MET A 122 9.79 21.89 21.19
CA MET A 122 10.07 21.32 19.86
C MET A 122 10.68 19.91 19.95
N GLY A 123 11.58 19.68 20.91
CA GLY A 123 12.20 18.36 21.13
C GLY A 123 11.21 17.28 21.60
N ILE A 124 10.23 17.65 22.42
CA ILE A 124 9.16 16.76 22.86
C ILE A 124 8.24 16.39 21.69
N ASP A 125 7.79 17.38 20.92
CA ASP A 125 6.93 17.16 19.75
C ASP A 125 7.62 16.30 18.69
N LEU A 126 8.90 16.57 18.44
CA LEU A 126 9.73 15.78 17.55
C LEU A 126 9.82 14.32 18.04
N THR A 127 9.95 14.09 19.35
CA THR A 127 10.01 12.73 19.90
C THR A 127 8.73 11.95 19.57
N PHE A 128 7.55 12.54 19.77
CA PHE A 128 6.28 11.90 19.42
C PHE A 128 6.16 11.66 17.91
N LEU A 129 6.59 12.60 17.07
CA LEU A 129 6.59 12.41 15.62
C LEU A 129 7.58 11.34 15.14
N ILE A 130 8.75 11.20 15.78
CA ILE A 130 9.70 10.14 15.47
C ILE A 130 9.13 8.78 15.84
N VAL A 131 8.49 8.65 17.00
CA VAL A 131 7.75 7.45 17.38
C VAL A 131 6.69 7.13 16.33
N ASN A 132 5.87 8.11 15.95
CA ASN A 132 4.86 7.96 14.91
C ASN A 132 5.47 7.56 13.54
N SER A 133 6.59 8.15 13.16
CA SER A 133 7.31 7.86 11.89
C SER A 133 7.80 6.42 11.81
N ILE A 134 8.17 5.81 12.94
CA ILE A 134 8.59 4.40 13.02
C ILE A 134 7.36 3.48 13.00
N PHE A 135 6.37 3.76 13.84
CA PHE A 135 5.21 2.88 14.00
C PHE A 135 4.24 2.95 12.82
N ALA A 136 4.09 4.09 12.15
CA ALA A 136 3.12 4.23 11.08
C ALA A 136 3.34 3.26 9.91
N PRO A 137 4.56 3.09 9.35
CA PRO A 137 4.80 2.06 8.33
C PRO A 137 4.56 0.63 8.80
N ILE A 138 4.90 0.32 10.06
CA ILE A 138 4.73 -1.02 10.65
C ILE A 138 3.24 -1.34 10.80
N ILE A 139 2.48 -0.41 11.38
CA ILE A 139 1.03 -0.52 11.56
C ILE A 139 0.33 -0.63 10.20
N THR A 140 0.74 0.18 9.22
CA THR A 140 0.24 0.11 7.84
C THR A 140 0.44 -1.27 7.25
N TYR A 141 1.65 -1.85 7.35
CA TYR A 141 1.94 -3.17 6.83
C TYR A 141 1.03 -4.24 7.43
N GLY A 142 0.83 -4.21 8.76
CA GLY A 142 -0.09 -5.12 9.43
C GLY A 142 -1.54 -4.98 8.95
N PHE A 143 -2.04 -3.75 8.82
CA PHE A 143 -3.39 -3.50 8.34
C PHE A 143 -3.62 -3.89 6.88
N ILE A 144 -2.62 -3.75 6.00
CA ILE A 144 -2.73 -4.19 4.61
C ILE A 144 -3.11 -5.67 4.57
N ILE A 145 -2.37 -6.53 5.27
CA ILE A 145 -2.62 -7.98 5.29
C ILE A 145 -4.05 -8.28 5.77
N ILE A 146 -4.49 -7.64 6.85
CA ILE A 146 -5.84 -7.84 7.41
C ILE A 146 -6.91 -7.40 6.41
N LEU A 147 -6.72 -6.25 5.75
CA LEU A 147 -7.68 -5.68 4.83
C LEU A 147 -7.74 -6.43 3.49
N GLU A 148 -6.60 -6.92 2.99
CA GLU A 148 -6.55 -7.78 1.80
C GLU A 148 -7.35 -9.06 2.02
N VAL A 149 -7.12 -9.74 3.15
CA VAL A 149 -7.84 -10.99 3.47
C VAL A 149 -9.32 -10.74 3.73
N SER A 150 -9.66 -9.68 4.47
CA SER A 150 -11.05 -9.42 4.88
C SER A 150 -11.92 -8.88 3.75
N PHE A 151 -11.35 -8.13 2.81
CA PHE A 151 -12.09 -7.44 1.75
C PHE A 151 -11.77 -7.90 0.33
N GLY A 152 -10.86 -8.87 0.15
CA GLY A 152 -10.44 -9.36 -1.16
C GLY A 152 -9.76 -8.28 -2.01
N ILE A 153 -9.06 -7.34 -1.38
CA ILE A 153 -8.37 -6.25 -2.08
C ILE A 153 -7.07 -6.81 -2.65
N THR A 154 -6.82 -6.57 -3.95
CA THR A 154 -5.58 -6.98 -4.61
C THR A 154 -4.63 -5.79 -4.70
N THR A 155 -3.68 -5.68 -3.76
CA THR A 155 -2.61 -4.67 -3.84
C THR A 155 -1.44 -5.15 -4.70
N ASP A 156 -0.52 -4.24 -5.03
CA ASP A 156 0.73 -4.60 -5.71
C ASP A 156 1.57 -5.61 -4.91
N LEU A 157 1.45 -5.66 -3.57
CA LEU A 157 2.13 -6.67 -2.75
C LEU A 157 1.52 -8.05 -2.97
N ALA A 158 0.18 -8.17 -2.89
CA ALA A 158 -0.53 -9.40 -3.23
C ALA A 158 -0.25 -9.88 -4.66
N LEU A 159 -0.18 -8.97 -5.64
CA LEU A 159 0.19 -9.31 -7.01
C LEU A 159 1.61 -9.89 -7.11
N ILE A 160 2.56 -9.37 -6.35
CA ILE A 160 3.94 -9.88 -6.34
C ILE A 160 4.00 -11.27 -5.70
N GLU A 161 3.22 -11.53 -4.65
CA GLU A 161 3.11 -12.87 -4.05
C GLU A 161 2.56 -13.89 -5.05
N LEU A 162 1.61 -13.47 -5.90
CA LEU A 162 1.08 -14.29 -6.97
C LEU A 162 2.08 -14.57 -8.11
N LEU A 163 3.20 -13.84 -8.22
CA LEU A 163 4.25 -14.13 -9.20
C LEU A 163 5.21 -15.25 -8.77
N ASP A 164 5.18 -15.71 -7.52
CA ASP A 164 6.03 -16.80 -7.06
C ASP A 164 5.64 -18.11 -7.75
N PHE A 165 6.56 -18.74 -8.48
CA PHE A 165 6.30 -20.04 -9.12
C PHE A 165 6.10 -21.18 -8.13
N ASN A 166 6.43 -20.98 -6.84
CA ASN A 166 6.06 -21.90 -5.78
C ASN A 166 4.60 -21.76 -5.34
N HIS A 167 3.88 -20.73 -5.80
CA HIS A 167 2.46 -20.59 -5.54
C HIS A 167 1.73 -21.86 -6.02
N PRO A 168 0.84 -22.47 -5.21
CA PRO A 168 0.30 -23.80 -5.47
C PRO A 168 -0.30 -23.98 -6.88
N LEU A 169 -1.00 -22.96 -7.38
CA LEU A 169 -1.61 -22.99 -8.71
C LEU A 169 -0.58 -22.92 -9.86
N LEU A 170 0.47 -22.09 -9.74
CA LEU A 170 1.52 -22.01 -10.77
C LEU A 170 2.40 -23.25 -10.77
N LYS A 171 2.68 -23.79 -9.58
CA LYS A 171 3.40 -25.06 -9.43
C LYS A 171 2.63 -26.22 -10.05
N ARG A 172 1.31 -26.29 -9.85
CA ARG A 172 0.46 -27.27 -10.53
C ARG A 172 0.43 -27.05 -12.04
N LEU A 173 0.26 -25.82 -12.51
CA LEU A 173 0.29 -25.51 -13.96
C LEU A 173 1.60 -25.97 -14.60
N GLN A 174 2.73 -25.75 -13.94
CA GLN A 174 4.04 -26.22 -14.39
C GLN A 174 4.13 -27.74 -14.48
N GLN A 175 3.52 -28.48 -13.55
CA GLN A 175 3.57 -29.94 -13.48
C GLN A 175 2.55 -30.62 -14.40
N GLU A 176 1.33 -30.10 -14.47
CA GLU A 176 0.18 -30.69 -15.16
C GLU A 176 0.10 -30.22 -16.63
N ALA A 177 0.51 -28.98 -16.94
CA ALA A 177 0.42 -28.38 -18.27
C ALA A 177 1.63 -27.47 -18.58
N ASN A 178 2.83 -28.07 -18.65
CA ASN A 178 4.10 -27.34 -18.82
C ASN A 178 4.16 -26.46 -20.08
N GLY A 179 3.51 -26.86 -21.17
CA GLY A 179 3.41 -26.05 -22.38
C GLY A 179 2.67 -24.74 -22.14
N THR A 180 1.48 -24.84 -21.54
CA THR A 180 0.68 -23.69 -21.12
C THR A 180 1.39 -22.82 -20.09
N PHE A 181 2.15 -23.41 -19.16
CA PHE A 181 2.98 -22.66 -18.21
C PHE A 181 4.01 -21.78 -18.95
N ASN A 182 4.80 -22.37 -19.86
CA ASN A 182 5.81 -21.62 -20.61
C ASN A 182 5.19 -20.55 -21.51
N HIS A 183 4.07 -20.87 -22.16
CA HIS A 183 3.28 -19.90 -22.93
C HIS A 183 2.86 -18.70 -22.06
N SER A 184 2.27 -18.97 -20.89
CA SER A 184 1.77 -17.94 -19.98
C SER A 184 2.89 -17.03 -19.45
N VAL A 185 4.09 -17.58 -19.21
CA VAL A 185 5.27 -16.78 -18.81
C VAL A 185 5.72 -15.84 -19.94
N VAL A 186 5.78 -16.34 -21.18
CA VAL A 186 6.16 -15.52 -22.35
C VAL A 186 5.13 -14.41 -22.60
N VAL A 187 3.84 -14.75 -22.56
CA VAL A 187 2.74 -13.78 -22.69
C VAL A 187 2.80 -12.75 -21.57
N GLY A 188 3.09 -13.16 -20.33
CA GLY A 188 3.22 -12.25 -19.20
C GLY A 188 4.35 -11.23 -19.37
N ASN A 189 5.51 -11.65 -19.86
CA ASN A 189 6.62 -10.73 -20.15
C ASN A 189 6.27 -9.71 -21.24
N LEU A 190 5.59 -10.15 -22.31
CA LEU A 190 5.13 -9.26 -23.39
C LEU A 190 4.06 -8.29 -22.89
N ALA A 191 3.07 -8.79 -22.14
CA ALA A 191 2.00 -7.99 -21.58
C ALA A 191 2.52 -6.93 -20.60
N GLU A 192 3.50 -7.27 -19.75
CA GLU A 192 4.19 -6.33 -18.87
C GLU A 192 4.84 -5.19 -19.67
N ALA A 193 5.65 -5.53 -20.68
CA ALA A 193 6.37 -4.56 -21.50
C ALA A 193 5.42 -3.62 -22.27
N CYS A 194 4.37 -4.16 -22.88
CA CYS A 194 3.36 -3.36 -23.58
C CYS A 194 2.61 -2.43 -22.62
N ALA A 195 2.19 -2.94 -21.45
CA ALA A 195 1.50 -2.14 -20.44
C ALA A 195 2.39 -1.02 -19.88
N ASP A 196 3.67 -1.29 -19.63
CA ASP A 196 4.62 -0.28 -19.18
C ASP A 196 4.82 0.83 -20.23
N ALA A 197 4.91 0.48 -21.52
CA ALA A 197 5.09 1.44 -22.61
C ALA A 197 3.94 2.47 -22.68
N ILE A 198 2.71 2.07 -22.34
CA ILE A 198 1.53 2.96 -22.31
C ILE A 198 1.20 3.48 -20.90
N LYS A 199 2.06 3.23 -19.90
CA LYS A 199 1.86 3.62 -18.49
C LYS A 199 0.59 3.02 -17.84
N ALA A 200 0.20 1.82 -18.26
CA ALA A 200 -0.84 1.02 -17.63
C ALA A 200 -0.31 0.22 -16.43
N ARG A 201 -1.17 -0.60 -15.80
CA ARG A 201 -0.79 -1.45 -14.64
C ARG A 201 -0.05 -2.72 -15.08
N SER A 202 1.22 -2.58 -15.45
CA SER A 202 2.07 -3.67 -15.95
C SER A 202 2.16 -4.90 -15.06
N LEU A 203 2.32 -4.71 -13.75
CA LEU A 203 2.35 -5.81 -12.77
C LEU A 203 1.05 -6.65 -12.80
N LEU A 204 -0.11 -5.98 -12.89
CA LEU A 204 -1.41 -6.66 -12.99
C LEU A 204 -1.52 -7.44 -14.31
N CYS A 205 -1.07 -6.86 -15.42
CA CYS A 205 -1.07 -7.53 -16.73
C CYS A 205 -0.21 -8.80 -16.71
N ARG A 206 0.99 -8.72 -16.10
CA ARG A 206 1.89 -9.88 -15.96
C ARG A 206 1.27 -11.00 -15.14
N VAL A 207 0.77 -10.67 -13.95
CA VAL A 207 0.11 -11.64 -13.06
C VAL A 207 -1.11 -12.22 -13.75
N GLY A 208 -1.97 -11.38 -14.34
CA GLY A 208 -3.13 -11.82 -15.10
C GLY A 208 -2.77 -12.84 -16.18
N ALA A 209 -1.71 -12.59 -16.95
CA ALA A 209 -1.23 -13.51 -17.98
C ALA A 209 -0.74 -14.86 -17.41
N TYR A 210 -0.05 -14.87 -16.26
CA TYR A 210 0.38 -16.13 -15.62
C TYR A 210 -0.79 -17.04 -15.25
N TYR A 211 -1.95 -16.44 -14.96
CA TYR A 211 -3.13 -17.17 -14.49
C TYR A 211 -4.26 -17.30 -15.53
N HIS A 212 -4.17 -16.64 -16.69
CA HIS A 212 -5.28 -16.54 -17.64
C HIS A 212 -5.72 -17.89 -18.22
N ASP A 213 -4.79 -18.82 -18.33
CA ASP A 213 -4.98 -20.15 -18.92
C ASP A 213 -4.94 -21.29 -17.88
N LEU A 214 -5.10 -20.98 -16.58
CA LEU A 214 -5.14 -22.01 -15.53
C LEU A 214 -6.15 -23.12 -15.82
N GLY A 215 -7.28 -22.79 -16.45
CA GLY A 215 -8.32 -23.76 -16.78
C GLY A 215 -7.85 -24.89 -17.71
N LYS A 216 -6.75 -24.70 -18.45
CA LYS A 216 -6.17 -25.75 -19.31
C LYS A 216 -5.63 -26.95 -18.53
N MET A 217 -5.38 -26.79 -17.22
CA MET A 217 -4.95 -27.89 -16.34
C MET A 217 -5.96 -29.04 -16.26
N GLU A 218 -7.26 -28.78 -16.48
CA GLU A 218 -8.29 -29.83 -16.41
C GLU A 218 -8.16 -30.87 -17.53
N ARG A 219 -7.70 -30.45 -18.71
CA ARG A 219 -7.52 -31.32 -19.90
C ARG A 219 -6.31 -30.86 -20.73
N PRO A 220 -5.07 -30.93 -20.19
CA PRO A 220 -3.90 -30.33 -20.82
C PRO A 220 -3.67 -30.82 -22.25
N GLU A 221 -3.93 -32.10 -22.50
CA GLU A 221 -3.67 -32.78 -23.77
C GLU A 221 -4.58 -32.35 -24.93
N TYR A 222 -5.63 -31.56 -24.68
CA TYR A 222 -6.46 -30.95 -25.73
C TYR A 222 -5.84 -29.66 -26.28
N TYR A 223 -4.81 -29.12 -25.64
CA TYR A 223 -4.18 -27.86 -26.03
C TYR A 223 -2.83 -28.12 -26.71
N ILE A 224 -2.66 -27.57 -27.91
CA ILE A 224 -1.52 -27.85 -28.79
C ILE A 224 -0.17 -27.58 -28.12
N GLU A 225 -0.07 -26.57 -27.26
CA GLU A 225 1.18 -26.26 -26.56
C GLU A 225 1.62 -27.35 -25.57
N ASN A 226 0.71 -28.22 -25.13
CA ASN A 226 1.00 -29.35 -24.24
C ASN A 226 1.11 -30.68 -25.00
N GLN A 227 0.94 -30.69 -26.32
CA GLN A 227 1.05 -31.89 -27.15
C GLN A 227 2.49 -32.03 -27.65
N PHE A 228 3.27 -32.93 -27.05
CA PHE A 228 4.69 -33.15 -27.43
C PHE A 228 4.88 -34.28 -28.45
N MET A 229 4.02 -35.31 -28.45
CA MET A 229 4.16 -36.54 -29.26
C MET A 229 2.82 -37.26 -29.53
N GLY A 230 1.66 -36.66 -29.24
CA GLY A 230 0.34 -37.31 -29.31
C GLY A 230 -0.51 -36.85 -30.49
N GLU A 231 -1.51 -37.65 -30.87
CA GLU A 231 -2.57 -37.22 -31.79
C GLU A 231 -3.37 -36.07 -31.19
N ASN A 232 -3.71 -35.08 -32.02
CA ASN A 232 -4.53 -33.97 -31.59
C ASN A 232 -5.97 -34.47 -31.39
N LYS A 233 -6.48 -34.35 -30.15
CA LYS A 233 -7.84 -34.78 -29.79
C LYS A 233 -8.96 -34.01 -30.51
N HIS A 234 -8.63 -32.97 -31.27
CA HIS A 234 -9.58 -32.23 -32.10
C HIS A 234 -9.67 -32.73 -33.55
N ASP A 235 -8.80 -33.64 -33.98
CA ASP A 235 -8.78 -34.15 -35.36
C ASP A 235 -9.79 -35.30 -35.59
N HIS A 236 -10.51 -35.74 -34.55
CA HIS A 236 -11.52 -36.81 -34.53
C HIS A 236 -12.70 -36.48 -33.60
#